data_AF-A0A1V4CGT3-F1
#
_entry.id   AF-A0A1V4CGT3-F1
#
_cell.length_a   1.000
_cell.length_b   1.000
_cell.length_c   1.000
_cell.angle_alpha   90.00
_cell.angle_beta   90.00
_cell.angle_gamma   90.00
#
_symmetry.space_group_name_H-M   'P 1'
#
loop_
_entity.id
_entity.type
_entity.pdbx_description
1 polymer ?
#
loop_
_entity_poly.entity_id
_entity_poly.type
_entity_poly.pdbx_seq_one_letter_code
_entity_poly.pdbx_strand_id
1 'polypeptide(L)'
;MNRAQSRSHGKGRPVPALCQGPRYFDSELLDEQEAGRFYHRCIKALGSSAVNGQASGILRVGCYHAQIYAIYSGPGRLLRFWLRTLSDNRLVIVGNRNGLLPLDVGSIHG
;
A
#
# COMPACT_ATOMS: atom_id res chain seq x y z
N MET A 1 -7.91 49.10 16.04
CA MET A 1 -7.15 48.14 15.21
C MET A 1 -7.02 46.84 15.98
N ASN A 2 -7.67 45.76 15.53
CA ASN A 2 -7.23 44.39 15.83
C ASN A 2 -7.80 43.44 14.77
N ARG A 3 -6.89 42.83 14.02
CA ARG A 3 -7.12 41.78 13.01
C ARG A 3 -7.34 40.45 13.73
N ALA A 4 -8.36 39.71 13.32
CA ALA A 4 -8.25 38.26 13.14
C ALA A 4 -9.35 37.76 12.20
N GLN A 5 -8.96 37.54 10.95
CA GLN A 5 -9.63 36.63 10.01
C GLN A 5 -9.62 35.23 10.63
N SER A 6 -10.66 34.41 10.46
CA SER A 6 -10.61 33.39 9.40
C SER A 6 -12.01 32.89 9.04
N ARG A 7 -12.51 33.39 7.91
CA ARG A 7 -13.46 32.64 7.06
C ARG A 7 -12.64 31.84 6.06
N SER A 8 -12.76 30.53 6.07
CA SER A 8 -12.95 29.75 4.84
C SER A 8 -13.21 28.28 5.18
N HIS A 9 -14.45 27.89 4.95
CA HIS A 9 -14.89 26.51 4.74
C HIS A 9 -14.05 25.88 3.62
N GLY A 10 -12.97 25.18 3.98
CA GLY A 10 -12.38 24.17 3.13
C GLY A 10 -13.25 22.93 3.22
N LYS A 11 -14.19 22.77 2.29
CA LYS A 11 -14.94 21.52 2.08
C LYS A 11 -13.92 20.38 1.89
N GLY A 12 -13.61 19.66 2.96
CA GLY A 12 -12.95 18.37 2.85
C GLY A 12 -13.84 17.50 1.99
N ARG A 13 -13.41 17.19 0.76
CA ARG A 13 -14.06 16.15 -0.02
C ARG A 13 -14.07 14.89 0.87
N PRO A 14 -15.22 14.29 1.16
CA PRO A 14 -15.21 12.99 1.82
C PRO A 14 -14.42 12.05 0.92
N VAL A 15 -13.31 11.53 1.46
CA VAL A 15 -12.58 10.45 0.83
C VAL A 15 -13.59 9.32 0.62
N PRO A 16 -13.78 8.82 -0.62
CA PRO A 16 -14.77 7.78 -0.86
C PRO A 16 -14.56 6.62 0.10
N ALA A 17 -15.61 6.24 0.83
CA ALA A 17 -15.62 5.20 1.85
C ALA A 17 -15.51 3.76 1.27
N LEU A 18 -14.68 3.57 0.25
CA LEU A 18 -14.42 2.27 -0.39
C LEU A 18 -13.11 1.62 0.06
N CYS A 19 -12.42 2.20 1.05
CA CYS A 19 -11.21 1.62 1.67
C CYS A 19 -11.37 1.39 3.19
N GLN A 20 -12.58 1.02 3.65
CA GLN A 20 -12.89 0.76 5.07
C GLN A 20 -12.83 -0.74 5.45
N GLY A 21 -12.15 -1.57 4.67
CA GLY A 21 -11.81 -2.93 5.07
C GLY A 21 -10.59 -2.95 6.00
N PRO A 22 -10.39 -4.03 6.80
CA PRO A 22 -9.19 -4.18 7.61
C PRO A 22 -7.96 -4.14 6.70
N ARG A 23 -7.16 -3.08 6.83
CA ARG A 23 -5.95 -2.86 6.02
C ARG A 23 -4.95 -3.96 6.36
N TYR A 24 -4.55 -4.77 5.38
CA TYR A 24 -3.63 -5.85 5.67
C TYR A 24 -2.18 -5.35 5.69
N PHE A 25 -1.59 -5.45 6.87
CA PHE A 25 -0.16 -5.50 7.07
C PHE A 25 0.15 -6.53 8.14
N ASP A 26 1.37 -7.05 8.09
CA ASP A 26 1.85 -7.98 9.08
C ASP A 26 2.20 -7.26 10.38
N SER A 27 1.34 -7.41 11.38
CA SER A 27 1.48 -6.73 12.67
C SER A 27 2.63 -7.24 13.54
N GLU A 28 3.23 -8.39 13.22
CA GLU A 28 4.44 -8.85 13.94
C GLU A 28 5.71 -8.25 13.34
N LEU A 29 5.64 -7.75 12.09
CA LEU A 29 6.78 -7.15 11.39
C LEU A 29 6.70 -5.63 11.32
N LEU A 30 5.50 -5.05 11.31
CA LEU A 30 5.26 -3.63 11.11
C LEU A 30 4.15 -3.14 12.04
N ASP A 31 4.33 -1.96 12.63
CA ASP A 31 3.21 -1.20 13.19
C ASP A 31 2.42 -0.46 12.08
N GLU A 32 1.29 0.17 12.42
CA GLU A 32 0.45 0.88 11.43
C GLU A 32 1.21 2.04 10.74
N GLN A 33 2.06 2.76 11.47
CA GLN A 33 2.84 3.86 10.90
C GLN A 33 3.94 3.34 9.98
N GLU A 34 4.61 2.26 10.37
CA GLU A 34 5.61 1.57 9.57
C GLU A 34 5.01 0.98 8.30
N ALA A 35 3.85 0.34 8.40
CA ALA A 35 3.10 -0.14 7.25
C ALA A 35 2.77 0.99 6.28
N GLY A 36 2.36 2.16 6.81
CA GLY A 36 2.17 3.38 6.01
C GLY A 36 3.45 3.81 5.30
N ARG A 37 4.58 3.93 6.01
CA ARG A 37 5.88 4.29 5.40
C ARG A 37 6.33 3.26 4.36
N PHE A 38 6.12 1.97 4.65
CA PHE A 38 6.53 0.86 3.81
C PHE A 38 5.71 0.80 2.51
N TYR A 39 4.41 1.06 2.60
CA TYR A 39 3.53 1.25 1.46
C TYR A 39 4.06 2.32 0.49
N HIS A 40 4.45 3.50 1.00
CA HIS A 40 4.98 4.57 0.16
C HIS A 40 6.29 4.16 -0.54
N ARG A 41 7.16 3.42 0.16
CA ARG A 41 8.39 2.85 -0.44
C ARG A 41 8.06 1.87 -1.57
N CYS A 42 7.05 1.03 -1.39
CA CYS A 42 6.61 0.09 -2.42
C CYS A 42 6.06 0.82 -3.65
N ILE A 43 5.19 1.80 -3.46
CA ILE A 43 4.66 2.62 -4.56
C ILE A 43 5.79 3.32 -5.32
N LYS A 44 6.79 3.86 -4.62
CA LYS A 44 7.97 4.47 -5.25
C LYS A 44 8.75 3.46 -6.09
N ALA A 45 9.02 2.27 -5.54
CA ALA A 45 9.74 1.21 -6.25
C ALA A 45 9.00 0.71 -7.50
N LEU A 46 7.67 0.57 -7.40
CA LEU A 46 6.79 0.21 -8.51
C LEU A 46 6.73 1.30 -9.59
N GLY A 47 6.73 2.57 -9.19
CA GLY A 47 6.76 3.72 -10.10
C GLY A 47 8.06 3.79 -10.90
N SER A 48 9.21 3.53 -10.26
CA SER A 48 10.51 3.46 -10.95
C SER A 48 10.63 2.26 -11.89
N SER A 49 10.00 1.13 -11.56
CA SER A 49 10.10 -0.09 -12.37
C SER A 49 9.10 -0.17 -13.52
N ALA A 50 7.96 0.55 -13.44
CA ALA A 50 6.98 0.62 -14.52
C ALA A 50 7.56 1.22 -15.82
N VAL A 51 8.68 1.95 -15.74
CA VAL A 51 9.42 2.48 -16.90
C VAL A 51 10.11 1.35 -17.69
N ASN A 52 10.38 0.20 -17.06
CA ASN A 52 11.19 -0.89 -17.61
C ASN A 52 10.41 -2.21 -17.83
N GLY A 53 9.08 -2.21 -17.73
CA GLY A 53 8.25 -3.35 -18.13
C GLY A 53 8.22 -4.56 -17.17
N GLN A 54 8.99 -4.56 -16.08
CA GLN A 54 8.88 -5.55 -15.01
C GLN A 54 9.06 -4.89 -13.64
N ALA A 55 7.98 -4.81 -12.87
CA ALA A 55 8.05 -4.32 -11.50
C ALA A 55 8.37 -5.46 -10.52
N SER A 56 9.63 -5.90 -10.52
CA SER A 56 10.19 -6.78 -9.51
C SER A 56 11.19 -5.98 -8.69
N GLY A 57 10.91 -5.83 -7.40
CA GLY A 57 11.76 -5.09 -6.47
C GLY A 57 11.95 -5.89 -5.20
N ILE A 58 13.20 -6.04 -4.75
CA ILE A 58 13.50 -6.58 -3.42
C ILE A 58 13.59 -5.41 -2.45
N LEU A 59 12.78 -5.43 -1.40
CA LEU A 59 12.80 -4.49 -0.30
C LEU A 59 13.16 -5.20 0.99
N ARG A 60 13.84 -4.50 1.90
CA ARG A 60 14.10 -4.99 3.26
C ARG A 60 12.99 -4.54 4.21
N VAL A 61 12.44 -5.49 4.95
CA VAL A 61 11.47 -5.32 6.06
C VAL A 61 12.16 -5.86 7.32
N GLY A 62 12.63 -4.97 8.20
CA GLY A 62 13.46 -5.38 9.32
C GLY A 62 14.72 -6.15 8.86
N CYS A 63 14.88 -7.38 9.34
CA CYS A 63 15.96 -8.30 8.94
C CYS A 63 15.62 -9.14 7.69
N TYR A 64 14.38 -9.10 7.19
CA TYR A 64 13.94 -9.93 6.07
C TYR A 64 14.09 -9.22 4.73
N HIS A 65 14.45 -9.98 3.71
CA HIS A 65 14.33 -9.57 2.31
C HIS A 65 12.97 -9.99 1.79
N ALA A 66 12.27 -9.08 1.12
CA ALA A 66 10.93 -9.31 0.63
C ALA A 66 10.79 -8.82 -0.81
N GLN A 67 10.11 -9.60 -1.64
CA GLN A 67 9.88 -9.29 -3.04
C GLN A 67 8.50 -8.69 -3.24
N ILE A 68 8.46 -7.63 -4.06
CA ILE A 68 7.22 -7.01 -4.51
C ILE A 68 6.70 -7.76 -5.73
N TYR A 69 5.42 -8.08 -5.67
CA TYR A 69 4.64 -8.59 -6.78
C TYR A 69 3.55 -7.57 -7.10
N ALA A 70 3.34 -7.29 -8.38
CA ALA A 70 2.37 -6.30 -8.82
C ALA A 70 1.57 -6.78 -10.03
N ILE A 71 0.28 -6.46 -10.03
CA ILE A 71 -0.64 -6.67 -11.13
C ILE A 71 -1.02 -5.32 -11.70
N TYR A 72 -0.88 -5.20 -13.02
CA TYR A 72 -1.26 -4.02 -13.78
C TYR A 72 -2.42 -4.36 -14.71
N SER A 73 -3.29 -3.39 -14.98
CA SER A 73 -4.29 -3.52 -16.05
C SER A 73 -3.67 -3.27 -17.42
N GLY A 74 -4.40 -3.61 -18.49
CA GLY A 74 -4.01 -3.38 -19.89
C GLY A 74 -3.43 -1.99 -20.22
N PRO A 75 -3.86 -0.87 -19.60
CA PRO A 75 -3.21 0.43 -19.75
C PRO A 75 -2.02 0.70 -18.80
N GLY A 76 -1.39 -0.32 -18.21
CA GLY A 76 -0.25 -0.15 -17.29
C GLY A 76 -0.60 0.49 -15.94
N ARG A 77 -1.89 0.53 -15.58
CA ARG A 77 -2.33 1.03 -14.28
C ARG A 77 -2.20 -0.06 -13.23
N LEU A 78 -1.45 0.22 -12.16
CA LEU A 78 -1.31 -0.68 -11.02
C LEU A 78 -2.68 -0.95 -10.38
N LEU A 79 -3.12 -2.22 -10.43
CA LEU A 79 -4.36 -2.69 -9.83
C LEU A 79 -4.14 -3.09 -8.37
N ARG A 80 -3.09 -3.88 -8.12
CA ARG A 80 -2.74 -4.40 -6.80
C ARG A 80 -1.26 -4.73 -6.77
N PHE A 81 -0.67 -4.62 -5.60
CA PHE A 81 0.62 -5.23 -5.28
C PHE A 81 0.55 -5.90 -3.92
N TRP A 82 1.49 -6.80 -3.70
CA TRP A 82 1.76 -7.35 -2.39
C TRP A 82 3.24 -7.62 -2.23
N LEU A 83 3.68 -7.67 -0.98
CA LEU A 83 5.06 -7.95 -0.62
C LEU A 83 5.13 -9.28 0.13
N ARG A 84 6.03 -10.17 -0.27
CA ARG A 84 6.32 -11.41 0.47
C ARG A 84 7.77 -11.53 0.84
N THR A 85 8.08 -11.95 2.06
CA THR A 85 9.43 -12.31 2.43
C THR A 85 9.93 -13.47 1.56
N LEU A 86 11.24 -13.48 1.27
CA LEU A 86 11.88 -14.54 0.49
C LEU A 86 12.18 -15.79 1.32
N SER A 87 12.39 -15.62 2.63
CA SER A 87 12.77 -16.70 3.56
C SER A 87 11.64 -17.69 3.82
N ASP A 88 10.44 -17.17 4.05
CA ASP A 88 9.30 -17.89 4.61
C ASP A 88 8.00 -17.59 3.85
N ASN A 89 8.08 -16.87 2.73
CA ASN A 89 6.94 -16.51 1.87
C ASN A 89 5.81 -15.78 2.63
N ARG A 90 6.18 -15.10 3.71
CA ARG A 90 5.28 -14.42 4.63
C ARG A 90 4.80 -13.12 4.00
N LEU A 91 3.49 -12.92 3.98
CA LEU A 91 2.87 -11.76 3.36
C LEU A 91 3.00 -10.55 4.29
N VAL A 92 3.65 -9.49 3.82
CA VAL A 92 3.96 -8.33 4.67
C VAL A 92 2.92 -7.23 4.52
N ILE A 93 2.61 -6.82 3.29
CA ILE A 93 1.59 -5.81 3.00
C ILE A 93 0.88 -6.12 1.69
N VAL A 94 -0.36 -5.67 1.57
CA VAL A 94 -1.14 -5.68 0.34
C VAL A 94 -1.64 -4.26 0.08
N GLY A 95 -1.55 -3.78 -1.16
CA GLY A 95 -1.97 -2.42 -1.49
C GLY A 95 -2.20 -2.18 -2.97
N ASN A 96 -2.60 -0.95 -3.30
CA ASN A 96 -2.65 -0.42 -4.65
C ASN A 96 -2.32 1.08 -4.63
N ARG A 97 -2.53 1.83 -5.72
CA ARG A 97 -2.23 3.28 -5.73
C ARG A 97 -3.04 4.11 -4.71
N ASN A 98 -4.15 3.57 -4.19
CA ASN A 98 -5.06 4.27 -3.30
C ASN A 98 -4.78 3.97 -1.82
N GLY A 99 -3.86 3.05 -1.50
CA GLY A 99 -3.51 2.69 -0.14
C GLY A 99 -3.30 1.20 0.08
N LEU A 100 -3.20 0.83 1.36
CA LEU A 100 -3.26 -0.57 1.78
C LEU A 100 -4.66 -1.13 1.54
N LEU A 101 -4.71 -2.39 1.12
CA LEU A 101 -5.94 -3.10 0.82
C LEU A 101 -6.19 -4.18 1.88
N PRO A 102 -7.46 -4.59 2.07
CA PRO A 102 -7.74 -5.82 2.78
C PRO A 102 -7.19 -7.02 2.02
N LEU A 103 -7.02 -8.11 2.77
CA LEU A 103 -6.79 -9.42 2.20
C LEU A 103 -8.12 -9.94 1.63
N ASP A 104 -8.19 -10.14 0.31
CA ASP A 104 -9.35 -10.80 -0.32
C ASP A 104 -9.27 -12.34 -0.16
N VAL A 105 -8.86 -12.82 1.01
CA VAL A 105 -9.16 -14.21 1.39
C VAL A 105 -10.60 -14.20 1.86
N GLY A 106 -11.51 -14.49 0.93
CA GLY A 106 -12.81 -15.02 1.33
C GLY A 106 -12.56 -16.22 2.24
N SER A 107 -13.26 -16.30 3.37
CA SER A 107 -13.22 -17.48 4.24
C SER A 107 -13.42 -18.73 3.38
N ILE A 108 -12.38 -19.54 3.24
CA ILE A 108 -12.52 -20.90 2.73
C ILE A 108 -13.06 -21.73 3.90
N HIS A 109 -14.31 -21.46 4.28
CA HIS A 109 -15.11 -22.40 5.06
C HIS A 109 -16.20 -22.86 4.11
N GLY A 110 -15.87 -23.88 3.33
CA GLY A 110 -16.82 -24.77 2.66
C GLY A 110 -16.84 -26.08 3.42
#